data_AF-A0A2U0S2W6-F1
#
_entry.id   AF-A0A2U0S2W6-F1
#
_cell.length_a   1.000
_cell.length_b   1.000
_cell.length_c   1.000
_cell.angle_alpha   90.00
_cell.angle_beta   90.00
_cell.angle_gamma   90.00
#
_symmetry.space_group_name_H-M   'P 1'
#
loop_
_entity.id
_entity.type
_entity.pdbx_description
1 polymer ?
#
loop_
_entity_poly.entity_id
_entity_poly.type
_entity_poly.pdbx_seq_one_letter_code
_entity_poly.pdbx_strand_id
1 'polypeptide(L)' 'MPYIIVLMTTSTKQEATNIVKVLLKERLIACANIVDSVSSFFWWQDKIEQEKEVLVIMKSQQDLFEKLSKKVQELHSY' A
#
# COMPACT_ATOMS: atom_id res chain seq x y z
N MET A 1 -12.28 19.13 3.13
CA MET A 1 -11.85 17.75 3.40
C MET A 1 -10.34 17.69 3.25
N PRO A 2 -9.59 17.26 4.28
CA PRO A 2 -8.14 17.18 4.20
C PRO A 2 -7.70 16.03 3.28
N TYR A 3 -6.61 16.26 2.56
CA TYR A 3 -5.94 15.23 1.76
C TYR A 3 -4.92 14.49 2.62
N ILE A 4 -4.75 13.20 2.33
CA ILE A 4 -3.81 12.32 3.03
C ILE A 4 -2.88 11.62 2.03
N ILE A 5 -1.69 11.29 2.53
CA ILE A 5 -0.79 10.33 1.90
C ILE A 5 -0.91 9.02 2.65
N VAL A 6 -1.18 7.94 1.94
CA VAL A 6 -1.20 6.58 2.49
C VAL A 6 0.00 5.82 1.94
N LEU A 7 0.75 5.20 2.85
CA LEU A 7 1.90 4.37 2.53
C LEU A 7 1.50 2.90 2.72
N MET A 8 1.88 2.07 1.76
CA MET A 8 1.70 0.62 1.78
C MET A 8 2.94 -0.01 1.17
N THR A 9 3.40 -1.12 1.74
CA THR A 9 4.40 -2.01 1.14
C THR A 9 3.70 -3.25 0.62
N THR A 10 4.27 -3.89 -0.40
CA THR A 10 3.78 -5.18 -0.94
C THR A 10 4.98 -6.07 -1.26
N SER A 11 4.82 -7.40 -1.22
CA SER A 11 5.93 -8.33 -1.51
C SER A 11 6.36 -8.30 -2.98
N THR A 12 5.49 -7.91 -3.92
CA THR A 12 5.83 -7.86 -5.34
C THR A 12 5.26 -6.65 -6.06
N LYS A 13 5.95 -6.20 -7.13
CA LYS A 13 5.44 -5.14 -8.01
C LYS A 13 4.11 -5.48 -8.68
N GLN A 14 3.89 -6.76 -8.97
CA GLN A 14 2.65 -7.21 -9.60
C GLN A 14 1.45 -7.03 -8.65
N GLU A 15 1.63 -7.38 -7.37
CA GLU A 15 0.65 -7.16 -6.31
C GLU A 15 0.35 -5.66 -6.13
N ALA A 16 1.38 -4.83 -5.94
CA ALA A 16 1.21 -3.37 -5.87
C ALA A 16 0.42 -2.83 -7.06
N THR A 17 0.76 -3.27 -8.27
CA THR A 17 0.08 -2.82 -9.51
C THR A 17 -1.38 -3.25 -9.54
N ASN A 18 -1.70 -4.46 -9.08
CA ASN A 18 -3.07 -4.96 -9.04
C ASN A 18 -3.92 -4.18 -8.02
N ILE A 19 -3.40 -3.98 -6.81
CA ILE A 19 -4.09 -3.24 -5.75
C ILE A 19 -4.35 -1.79 -6.19
N VAL A 20 -3.33 -1.09 -6.68
CA VAL A 20 -3.46 0.30 -7.17
C VAL A 20 -4.52 0.42 -8.26
N LYS A 21 -4.58 -0.53 -9.22
CA LYS A 21 -5.59 -0.51 -10.28
C LYS A 21 -7.01 -0.67 -9.74
N VAL A 22 -7.23 -1.52 -8.74
CA VAL A 22 -8.55 -1.68 -8.10
C VAL A 22 -8.94 -0.41 -7.34
N LEU A 23 -8.02 0.13 -6.51
CA LEU A 23 -8.29 1.34 -5.73
C LEU A 23 -8.61 2.57 -6.61
N LEU A 24 -7.94 2.70 -7.77
CA LEU A 24 -8.24 3.73 -8.77
C LEU A 24 -9.63 3.53 -9.41
N LYS A 25 -9.96 2.30 -9.82
CA LYS A 25 -11.27 1.98 -10.41
C LYS A 25 -12.42 2.28 -9.45
N GLU A 26 -12.22 2.00 -8.16
CA GLU A 26 -13.20 2.28 -7.10
C GLU A 26 -13.18 3.73 -6.59
N ARG A 27 -12.30 4.58 -7.15
CA ARG A 27 -12.12 5.98 -6.76
C ARG A 27 -11.77 6.16 -5.28
N LEU A 28 -11.05 5.20 -4.70
CA LEU A 28 -10.57 5.26 -3.31
C LEU A 28 -9.25 6.03 -3.19
N ILE A 29 -8.51 6.16 -4.30
CA ILE A 29 -7.31 7.00 -4.41
C ILE A 29 -7.40 7.84 -5.68
N ALA A 30 -6.74 9.00 -5.69
CA ALA A 30 -6.62 9.83 -6.87
C ALA A 30 -5.42 9.42 -7.74
N CYS A 31 -4.31 9.04 -7.11
CA CYS A 31 -3.11 8.54 -7.77
C CYS A 31 -2.23 7.72 -6.82
N ALA A 32 -1.26 7.00 -7.38
CA ALA A 32 -0.23 6.30 -6.64
C ALA A 32 1.12 6.37 -7.36
N ASN A 33 2.22 6.38 -6.61
CA ASN A 33 3.56 6.12 -7.11
C ASN A 33 4.05 4.78 -6.56
N ILE A 34 4.70 3.98 -7.42
CA ILE A 34 5.27 2.69 -7.04
C ILE A 34 6.79 2.83 -7.09
N VAL A 35 7.45 2.59 -5.96
CA VAL A 35 8.91 2.58 -5.80
C VAL A 35 9.32 1.14 -5.55
N ASP A 36 10.00 0.57 -6.54
CA ASP A 36 10.44 -0.82 -6.55
C ASP A 36 11.71 -1.01 -5.71
N SER A 37 11.93 -2.22 -5.20
CA SER A 37 13.17 -2.67 -4.55
C SER A 37 13.57 -1.87 -3.29
N VAL A 38 12.63 -1.58 -2.40
CA VAL A 38 12.95 -1.07 -1.06
C VAL A 38 13.37 -2.20 -0.13
N SER A 39 14.17 -1.89 0.90
CA SER A 39 14.51 -2.83 1.98
C SER A 39 13.72 -2.46 3.24
N SER A 40 12.90 -3.39 3.71
CA SER A 40 12.11 -3.25 4.94
C SER A 40 12.78 -4.05 6.05
N PHE A 41 13.03 -3.40 7.19
CA PHE A 41 13.59 -4.02 8.38
C PHE A 41 12.55 -3.98 9.49
N PHE A 42 12.29 -5.12 10.12
CA PHE A 42 11.27 -5.23 11.17
C PHE A 42 11.60 -6.33 12.17
N TRP A 43 10.97 -6.29 13.34
CA TRP A 43 11.06 -7.35 14.34
C TRP A 43 10.02 -8.44 14.05
N TRP A 44 10.47 -9.69 13.99
CA TRP A 44 9.61 -10.85 13.87
C TRP A 44 10.22 -12.01 14.65
N GLN A 45 9.42 -12.67 15.50
CA GLN A 45 9.85 -13.81 16.33
C GLN A 45 11.19 -13.56 17.05
N ASP A 46 11.30 -12.41 17.74
CA ASP A 46 12.49 -11.98 18.50
C ASP A 46 13.78 -11.83 17.66
N LYS A 47 13.65 -11.67 16.34
CA LYS A 47 14.76 -11.41 15.42
C LYS A 47 14.47 -10.19 14.54
N ILE A 48 15.53 -9.46 14.19
CA ILE A 48 15.47 -8.44 13.14
C ILE A 48 15.49 -9.17 11.79
N GLU A 49 14.39 -9.07 11.06
CA GLU A 49 14.27 -9.57 9.69
C GLU A 49 14.44 -8.44 8.68
N GLN A 50 14.80 -8.83 7.46
CA GLN A 50 14.95 -7.95 6.32
C GLN A 50 14.24 -8.56 5.12
N GLU A 51 13.34 -7.79 4.50
CA GLU A 51 12.66 -8.19 3.27
C GLU A 51 12.83 -7.14 2.16
N LYS A 52 12.81 -7.61 0.92
CA LYS A 52 12.71 -6.74 -0.25
C LYS A 52 11.25 -6.54 -0.58
N GLU A 53 10.83 -5.29 -0.65
CA GLU A 53 9.44 -4.94 -0.90
C GLU A 53 9.31 -3.86 -1.97
N VAL A 54 8.06 -3.54 -2.28
CA VAL A 54 7.67 -2.45 -3.17
C VAL A 54 6.86 -1.45 -2.36
N LEU A 55 7.33 -0.20 -2.28
CA LEU A 55 6.63 0.89 -1.61
C LEU A 55 5.62 1.54 -2.56
N VAL A 56 4.40 1.72 -2.08
CA VAL A 56 3.32 2.41 -2.77
C VAL A 56 2.94 3.67 -1.99
N ILE A 57 2.98 4.82 -2.67
CA ILE A 57 2.66 6.13 -2.11
C ILE A 57 1.38 6.66 -2.76
N MET A 58 0.26 6.54 -2.04
CA MET A 58 -1.08 6.87 -2.54
C MET A 58 -1.56 8.22 -2.05
N LYS A 59 -2.30 8.96 -2.88
CA LYS A 59 -2.95 10.23 -2.52
C LYS A 59 -4.45 9.98 -2.43
N SER A 60 -5.05 10.30 -1.30
CA SER A 60 -6.49 10.16 -1.08
C SER A 60 -7.06 11.29 -0.23
N GLN A 61 -8.37 11.24 0.02
CA GLN A 61 -9.08 12.09 0.96
C GLN A 61 -9.25 11.34 2.29
N GLN A 62 -9.17 12.05 3.42
CA GLN A 62 -9.27 11.42 4.74
C GLN A 62 -10.56 10.61 4.92
N ASP A 63 -11.68 11.10 4.41
CA ASP A 63 -13.00 10.46 4.55
C ASP A 63 -13.11 9.12 3.79
N LEU A 64 -12.17 8.83 2.88
CA LEU A 64 -12.10 7.57 2.15
C LEU A 64 -11.19 6.53 2.82
N PHE A 65 -10.44 6.92 3.86
CA PHE A 65 -9.38 6.08 4.43
C PHE A 65 -9.88 4.73 4.94
N GLU A 66 -10.99 4.70 5.68
CA GLU A 66 -11.54 3.45 6.21
C GLU A 66 -11.91 2.46 5.09
N LYS A 67 -12.56 2.97 4.03
CA LYS A 67 -12.93 2.15 2.87
C LYS A 67 -11.70 1.71 2.07
N LEU A 68 -10.71 2.59 1.90
CA LEU A 68 -9.42 2.29 1.28
C LEU A 68 -8.69 1.19 2.04
N SER A 69 -8.54 1.34 3.36
CA SER A 69 -7.84 0.40 4.24
C SER A 69 -8.47 -0.98 4.19
N LYS A 70 -9.80 -1.06 4.30
CA LYS A 70 -10.53 -2.32 4.16
C LYS A 70 -10.31 -2.97 2.80
N LYS A 71 -10.39 -2.19 1.72
CA LYS A 71 -10.16 -2.71 0.36
C LYS A 71 -8.73 -3.21 0.16
N VAL A 72 -7.74 -2.55 0.76
CA VAL A 72 -6.35 -3.02 0.76
C VAL A 72 -6.27 -4.37 1.48
N GLN A 73 -6.78 -4.50 2.71
CA GLN A 73 -6.75 -5.75 3.46
C GLN A 73 -7.42 -6.94 2.73
N GLU A 74 -8.47 -6.69 1.94
CA GLU A 74 -9.13 -7.72 1.13
C GLU A 74 -8.27 -8.23 -0.05
N LEU A 75 -7.34 -7.41 -0.54
CA LEU A 75 -6.55 -7.69 -1.74
C LEU A 75 -5.08 -8.03 -1.43
N HIS A 76 -4.60 -7.62 -0.26
CA HIS A 76 -3.21 -7.72 0.15
C HIS A 76 -2.88 -9.13 0.63
N SER A 77 -1.68 -9.63 0.31
CA SER A 77 -1.23 -10.98 0.70
C SER A 77 -0.89 -11.13 2.18
N TYR A 78 -0.71 -10.02 2.89
CA TYR A 78 -0.46 -9.96 4.33
C TYR A 78 -1.18 -8.80 5.01
#